data_AF-A0A0D1K1R5-F1
#
_entry.id   AF-A0A0D1K1R5-F1
#
_cell.length_a   1.000
_cell.length_b   1.000
_cell.length_c   1.000
_cell.angle_alpha   90.00
_cell.angle_beta   90.00
_cell.angle_gamma   90.00
#
_symmetry.space_group_name_H-M   'P 1'
#
loop_
_entity.id
_entity.type
_entity.pdbx_description
1 polymer ?
#
loop_
_entity_poly.entity_id
_entity_poly.type
_entity_poly.pdbx_seq_one_letter_code
_entity_poly.pdbx_strand_id
1 'polypeptide(L)'
;MSTSALSETVTVRDLLYGDAPVEPTQALADSLQQSGTVSNLVARFPGVSSLVESQVAKEIDGLLSQSLLDLAVDGWKKFAELMDAARRTGDNPAARETVKLVTHRIEFSHPWTVEVLVNGKSAGTLEAELAVSLDMDLVVLVVQRGRITAIESGRCIVTAALEIAQTEAIKRQGRFNLGGEIPLGHGLMLAGPTATAASADRAVVTDAQSPSANWYPEPLHRYEFRRWDGTRWTDQASTKGRVVSDPIVGEHVPTPCDSTPVTLPR
;
A
#
# COMPACT_ATOMS: atom_id res chain seq x y z
N MET A 1 -8.86 -2.23 -25.70
CA MET A 1 -8.60 -1.13 -24.75
C MET A 1 -9.86 -0.89 -23.95
N SER A 2 -9.84 -1.36 -22.71
CA SER A 2 -10.99 -1.32 -21.80
C SER A 2 -11.13 0.09 -21.23
N THR A 3 -12.34 0.64 -21.27
CA THR A 3 -12.62 1.93 -20.62
C THR A 3 -13.35 1.64 -19.32
N SER A 4 -12.73 1.96 -18.19
CA SER A 4 -13.29 1.71 -16.86
C SER A 4 -13.97 2.96 -16.33
N ALA A 5 -15.04 2.78 -15.55
CA ALA A 5 -15.65 3.87 -14.78
C ALA A 5 -14.75 4.20 -13.58
N LEU A 6 -14.52 5.49 -13.33
CA LEU A 6 -13.81 5.93 -12.13
C LEU A 6 -14.78 5.77 -10.94
N SER A 7 -14.39 5.00 -9.92
CA SER A 7 -15.22 4.71 -8.75
C SER A 7 -14.35 4.59 -7.50
N GLU A 8 -14.98 4.55 -6.33
CA GLU A 8 -14.29 4.38 -5.02
C GLU A 8 -13.43 3.11 -4.95
N THR A 9 -13.66 2.14 -5.84
CA THR A 9 -12.94 0.86 -5.84
C THR A 9 -11.73 0.83 -6.76
N VAL A 10 -11.51 1.85 -7.61
CA VAL A 10 -10.34 1.89 -8.49
C VAL A 10 -9.13 2.41 -7.72
N THR A 11 -8.13 1.56 -7.56
CA THR A 11 -6.90 1.88 -6.84
C THR A 11 -5.78 2.35 -7.77
N VAL A 12 -4.73 2.93 -7.18
CA VAL A 12 -3.49 3.26 -7.92
C VAL A 12 -2.88 1.99 -8.49
N ARG A 13 -2.92 0.88 -7.74
CA ARG A 13 -2.46 -0.44 -8.21
C ARG A 13 -3.16 -0.86 -9.49
N ASP A 14 -4.49 -0.75 -9.54
CA ASP A 14 -5.27 -1.14 -10.73
C ASP A 14 -4.86 -0.33 -11.98
N LEU A 15 -4.53 0.95 -11.78
CA LEU A 15 -4.06 1.81 -12.87
C LEU A 15 -2.64 1.45 -13.33
N LEU A 16 -1.72 1.17 -12.39
CA LEU A 16 -0.32 0.88 -12.71
C LEU A 16 -0.13 -0.56 -13.25
N TYR A 17 -0.90 -1.52 -12.75
CA TYR A 17 -0.67 -2.94 -12.98
C TYR A 17 -1.88 -3.73 -13.51
N GLY A 18 -3.06 -3.11 -13.69
CA GLY A 18 -4.29 -3.83 -14.04
C GLY A 18 -4.26 -4.63 -15.35
N ASP A 19 -3.38 -4.28 -16.29
CA ASP A 19 -3.17 -4.99 -17.56
C ASP A 19 -1.86 -5.82 -17.57
N ALA A 20 -1.14 -5.89 -16.45
CA ALA A 20 0.15 -6.56 -16.38
C ALA A 20 -0.01 -8.10 -16.42
N PRO A 21 0.80 -8.82 -17.22
CA PRO A 21 0.79 -10.29 -17.23
C PRO A 21 1.45 -10.91 -16.00
N VAL A 22 2.05 -10.09 -15.13
CA VAL A 22 2.83 -10.47 -13.96
C VAL A 22 2.19 -9.81 -12.74
N GLU A 23 2.14 -10.52 -11.61
CA GLU A 23 1.65 -10.00 -10.34
C GLU A 23 2.35 -8.67 -9.96
N PRO A 24 1.61 -7.65 -9.47
CA PRO A 24 2.15 -6.32 -9.19
C PRO A 24 3.41 -6.33 -8.31
N THR A 25 3.41 -7.15 -7.26
CA THR A 25 4.55 -7.30 -6.35
C THR A 25 5.78 -7.86 -7.06
N GLN A 26 5.60 -8.81 -7.98
CA GLN A 26 6.73 -9.38 -8.73
C GLN A 26 7.29 -8.37 -9.73
N ALA A 27 6.42 -7.63 -10.43
CA ALA A 27 6.86 -6.57 -11.34
C ALA A 27 7.65 -5.47 -10.60
N LEU A 28 7.22 -5.09 -9.39
CA LEU A 28 7.95 -4.18 -8.51
C LEU A 28 9.30 -4.75 -8.07
N ALA A 29 9.36 -6.01 -7.65
CA ALA A 29 10.60 -6.67 -7.26
C ALA A 29 11.60 -6.73 -8.41
N ASP A 30 11.14 -7.03 -9.62
CA ASP A 30 11.97 -7.03 -10.83
C ASP A 30 12.53 -5.64 -11.13
N SER A 31 11.73 -4.57 -10.98
CA SER A 31 12.20 -3.18 -11.14
C SER A 31 13.26 -2.80 -10.09
N LEU A 32 13.08 -3.21 -8.82
CA LEU A 32 14.07 -2.99 -7.75
C LEU A 32 15.38 -3.73 -8.00
N GLN A 33 15.28 -4.97 -8.49
CA GLN A 33 16.43 -5.78 -8.85
C GLN A 33 17.21 -5.15 -10.01
N GLN A 34 16.50 -4.68 -11.06
CA GLN A 34 17.10 -4.04 -12.22
C GLN A 34 17.79 -2.72 -11.89
N SER A 35 17.23 -1.93 -10.97
CA SER A 35 17.84 -0.66 -10.56
C SER A 35 19.09 -0.87 -9.68
N GLY A 36 19.22 -2.04 -9.04
CA GLY A 36 20.31 -2.34 -8.11
C GLY A 36 20.27 -1.53 -6.81
N THR A 37 19.20 -0.74 -6.59
CA THR A 37 19.07 0.17 -5.44
C THR A 37 19.13 -0.60 -4.13
N VAL A 38 18.33 -1.66 -4.00
CA VAL A 38 18.26 -2.47 -2.78
C VAL A 38 19.58 -3.20 -2.57
N SER A 39 20.15 -3.78 -3.63
CA SER A 39 21.45 -4.46 -3.57
C SER A 39 22.58 -3.55 -3.04
N ASN A 40 22.59 -2.27 -3.43
CA ASN A 40 23.53 -1.29 -2.87
C ASN A 40 23.25 -0.97 -1.41
N LEU A 41 21.96 -0.80 -1.05
CA LEU A 41 21.53 -0.51 0.32
C LEU A 41 21.93 -1.61 1.30
N VAL A 42 21.77 -2.88 0.89
CA VAL A 42 22.05 -4.05 1.73
C VAL A 42 23.42 -4.67 1.45
N ALA A 43 24.34 -3.98 0.78
CA ALA A 43 25.67 -4.51 0.41
C ALA A 43 26.48 -5.06 1.61
N ARG A 44 26.18 -4.60 2.84
CA ARG A 44 26.79 -5.09 4.09
C ARG A 44 26.24 -6.44 4.57
N PHE A 45 25.18 -6.93 3.94
CA PHE A 45 24.44 -8.14 4.28
C PHE A 45 24.40 -9.05 3.05
N PRO A 46 25.41 -9.93 2.86
CA PRO A 46 25.48 -10.77 1.66
C PRO A 46 24.31 -11.76 1.59
N GLY A 47 23.76 -11.94 0.39
CA GLY A 47 22.74 -12.95 0.10
C GLY A 47 21.30 -12.58 0.45
N VAL A 48 21.03 -11.34 0.91
CA VAL A 48 19.67 -10.92 1.31
C VAL A 48 18.95 -10.04 0.28
N SER A 49 19.60 -9.61 -0.81
CA SER A 49 19.05 -8.63 -1.75
C SER A 49 17.67 -9.01 -2.29
N SER A 50 17.52 -10.22 -2.84
CA SER A 50 16.25 -10.67 -3.44
C SER A 50 15.12 -10.77 -2.42
N LEU A 51 15.43 -11.21 -1.19
CA LEU A 51 14.46 -11.26 -0.10
C LEU A 51 13.99 -9.85 0.27
N VAL A 52 14.93 -8.91 0.42
CA VAL A 52 14.60 -7.51 0.73
C VAL A 52 13.84 -6.85 -0.42
N GLU A 53 14.22 -7.09 -1.68
CA GLU A 53 13.52 -6.61 -2.87
C GLU A 53 12.05 -7.09 -2.86
N SER A 54 11.81 -8.37 -2.57
CA SER A 54 10.45 -8.91 -2.49
C SER A 54 9.61 -8.31 -1.36
N GLN A 55 10.22 -8.08 -0.20
CA GLN A 55 9.51 -7.49 0.94
C GLN A 55 9.21 -6.01 0.70
N VAL A 56 10.17 -5.24 0.21
CA VAL A 56 9.97 -3.83 -0.16
C VAL A 56 8.88 -3.71 -1.22
N ALA A 57 8.89 -4.57 -2.23
CA ALA A 57 7.85 -4.61 -3.26
C ALA A 57 6.46 -4.87 -2.65
N LYS A 58 6.35 -5.76 -1.66
CA LYS A 58 5.10 -6.05 -0.96
C LYS A 58 4.58 -4.86 -0.14
N GLU A 59 5.48 -4.16 0.56
CA GLU A 59 5.10 -2.96 1.32
C GLU A 59 4.63 -1.83 0.39
N ILE A 60 5.38 -1.57 -0.69
CA ILE A 60 5.01 -0.56 -1.68
C ILE A 60 3.69 -0.94 -2.36
N ASP A 61 3.49 -2.21 -2.71
CA ASP A 61 2.22 -2.68 -3.25
C ASP A 61 1.05 -2.39 -2.30
N GLY A 62 1.23 -2.62 -1.00
CA GLY A 62 0.27 -2.23 0.04
C GLY A 62 -0.12 -0.76 -0.02
N LEU A 63 0.86 0.14 -0.17
CA LEU A 63 0.66 1.58 -0.31
C LEU A 63 -0.08 1.97 -1.61
N LEU A 64 0.08 1.20 -2.68
CA LEU A 64 -0.65 1.39 -3.95
C LEU A 64 -2.12 0.97 -3.90
N SER A 65 -2.58 0.36 -2.79
CA SER A 65 -3.99 -0.01 -2.60
C SER A 65 -4.91 1.19 -2.38
N GLN A 66 -4.38 2.42 -2.33
CA GLN A 66 -5.19 3.60 -2.11
C GLN A 66 -6.08 3.93 -3.31
N SER A 67 -7.28 4.45 -3.01
CA SER A 67 -8.26 4.89 -4.00
C SER A 67 -7.74 6.12 -4.75
N LEU A 68 -7.81 6.08 -6.08
CA LEU A 68 -7.47 7.24 -6.92
C LEU A 68 -8.38 8.44 -6.62
N LEU A 69 -9.62 8.16 -6.21
CA LEU A 69 -10.59 9.20 -5.93
C LEU A 69 -10.28 9.93 -4.61
N ASP A 70 -9.84 9.21 -3.58
CA ASP A 70 -9.44 9.82 -2.31
C ASP A 70 -8.23 10.74 -2.50
N LEU A 71 -7.25 10.32 -3.32
CA LEU A 71 -6.10 11.15 -3.66
C LEU A 71 -6.50 12.41 -4.44
N ALA A 72 -7.52 12.34 -5.30
CA ALA A 72 -8.03 13.50 -6.04
C ALA A 72 -8.66 14.56 -5.12
N VAL A 73 -9.25 14.15 -3.98
CA VAL A 73 -9.86 15.08 -3.00
C VAL A 73 -8.84 16.03 -2.41
N ASP A 74 -7.63 15.56 -2.12
CA ASP A 74 -6.57 16.42 -1.58
C ASP A 74 -6.14 17.49 -2.59
N GLY A 75 -6.17 17.15 -3.88
CA GLY A 75 -6.05 18.13 -4.95
C GLY A 75 -7.22 19.13 -5.00
N TRP A 76 -8.45 18.64 -4.75
CA TRP A 76 -9.66 19.47 -4.82
C TRP A 76 -9.83 20.47 -3.67
N LYS A 77 -9.28 20.19 -2.49
CA LYS A 77 -9.26 21.15 -1.37
C LYS A 77 -8.62 22.50 -1.72
N LYS A 78 -7.79 22.54 -2.77
CA LYS A 78 -7.13 23.76 -3.27
C LYS A 78 -8.10 24.73 -3.98
N PHE A 79 -9.33 24.30 -4.32
CA PHE A 79 -10.31 25.13 -5.02
C PHE A 79 -11.24 25.86 -4.06
N ALA A 80 -11.08 27.19 -3.96
CA ALA A 80 -11.88 28.04 -3.07
C ALA A 80 -13.39 27.92 -3.34
N GLU A 81 -13.82 27.85 -4.60
CA GLU A 81 -15.23 27.72 -4.97
C GLU A 81 -15.86 26.44 -4.42
N LEU A 82 -15.11 25.33 -4.46
CA LEU A 82 -15.54 24.05 -3.92
C LEU A 82 -15.61 24.08 -2.38
N MET A 83 -14.62 24.70 -1.73
CA MET A 83 -14.60 24.87 -0.28
C MET A 83 -15.74 25.79 0.20
N ASP A 84 -16.08 26.82 -0.56
CA ASP A 84 -17.18 27.72 -0.24
C ASP A 84 -18.55 27.03 -0.40
N ALA A 85 -18.72 26.20 -1.44
CA ALA A 85 -19.90 25.37 -1.61
C ALA A 85 -20.03 24.33 -0.48
N ALA A 86 -18.92 23.74 -0.02
CA ALA A 86 -18.92 22.84 1.12
C ALA A 86 -19.37 23.56 2.40
N ARG A 87 -18.88 24.78 2.65
CA ARG A 87 -19.31 25.57 3.81
C ARG A 87 -20.80 25.88 3.77
N ARG A 88 -21.31 26.43 2.65
CA ARG A 88 -22.72 26.78 2.49
C ARG A 88 -23.67 25.59 2.64
N THR A 89 -23.32 24.45 2.05
CA THR A 89 -24.13 23.22 2.16
C THR A 89 -24.00 22.54 3.52
N GLY A 90 -22.90 22.77 4.26
CA GLY A 90 -22.77 22.37 5.65
C GLY A 90 -23.70 23.17 6.56
N ASP A 91 -23.79 24.48 6.36
CA ASP A 91 -24.66 25.39 7.12
C ASP A 91 -26.15 25.19 6.79
N ASN A 92 -26.45 24.71 5.58
CA ASN A 92 -27.81 24.36 5.15
C ASN A 92 -27.86 22.91 4.63
N PRO A 93 -28.22 21.92 5.49
CA PRO A 93 -28.23 20.50 5.12
C PRO A 93 -29.21 20.10 4.01
N ALA A 94 -30.15 20.97 3.63
CA ALA A 94 -31.06 20.77 2.50
C ALA A 94 -30.50 21.33 1.18
N ALA A 95 -29.42 22.11 1.22
CA ALA A 95 -28.79 22.67 0.04
C ALA A 95 -28.02 21.59 -0.74
N ARG A 96 -28.24 21.58 -2.06
CA ARG A 96 -27.46 20.86 -3.06
C ARG A 96 -26.85 21.90 -3.98
N GLU A 97 -25.53 21.92 -4.06
CA GLU A 97 -24.80 22.81 -4.96
C GLU A 97 -24.00 21.98 -5.96
N THR A 98 -23.88 22.51 -7.18
CA THR A 98 -23.08 21.90 -8.23
C THR A 98 -21.93 22.84 -8.57
N VAL A 99 -20.69 22.37 -8.41
CA VAL A 99 -19.48 23.15 -8.64
C VAL A 99 -18.83 22.68 -9.94
N LYS A 100 -18.63 23.61 -10.88
CA LYS A 100 -18.08 23.34 -12.20
C LYS A 100 -16.61 23.73 -12.26
N LEU A 101 -15.73 22.74 -12.42
CA LEU A 101 -14.30 22.93 -12.59
C LEU A 101 -13.93 22.75 -14.07
N VAL A 102 -13.75 23.85 -14.80
CA VAL A 102 -13.44 23.84 -16.24
C VAL A 102 -11.94 23.72 -16.48
N THR A 103 -11.50 22.67 -17.19
CA THR A 103 -10.11 22.38 -17.59
C THR A 103 -9.08 22.48 -16.47
N HIS A 104 -8.99 21.41 -15.67
CA HIS A 104 -8.06 21.36 -14.56
C HIS A 104 -7.14 20.17 -14.71
N ARG A 105 -5.84 20.47 -14.77
CA ARG A 105 -4.82 19.50 -14.38
C ARG A 105 -4.69 19.55 -12.87
N ILE A 106 -4.88 18.41 -12.23
CA ILE A 106 -4.61 18.24 -10.81
C ILE A 106 -3.43 17.31 -10.68
N GLU A 107 -2.38 17.79 -10.02
CA GLU A 107 -1.20 17.01 -9.71
C GLU A 107 -1.12 16.79 -8.21
N PHE A 108 -0.83 15.55 -7.84
CA PHE A 108 -0.51 15.17 -6.48
C PHE A 108 0.69 14.24 -6.48
N SER A 109 1.57 14.43 -5.52
CA SER A 109 2.63 13.49 -5.22
C SER A 109 2.58 13.10 -3.76
N HIS A 110 2.92 11.84 -3.49
CA HIS A 110 2.97 11.28 -2.16
C HIS A 110 4.33 10.64 -1.94
N PRO A 111 5.23 11.30 -1.18
CA PRO A 111 6.51 10.73 -0.83
C PRO A 111 6.34 9.70 0.28
N TRP A 112 6.98 8.56 0.12
CA TRP A 112 7.06 7.49 1.09
C TRP A 112 8.52 7.22 1.45
N THR A 113 8.70 6.84 2.71
CA THR A 113 10.00 6.51 3.26
C THR A 113 9.93 5.12 3.86
N VAL A 114 10.61 4.15 3.25
CA VAL A 114 10.65 2.77 3.70
C VAL A 114 11.99 2.51 4.39
N GLU A 115 11.97 2.27 5.70
CA GLU A 115 13.17 1.84 6.42
C GLU A 115 13.42 0.35 6.18
N VAL A 116 14.62 0.01 5.72
CA VAL A 116 15.04 -1.36 5.47
C VAL A 116 15.85 -1.87 6.66
N LEU A 117 15.32 -2.89 7.32
CA LEU A 117 15.97 -3.57 8.43
C LEU A 117 16.41 -4.98 8.00
N VAL A 118 17.65 -5.34 8.27
CA VAL A 118 18.17 -6.71 8.10
C VAL A 118 18.57 -7.26 9.46
N ASN A 119 17.94 -8.35 9.89
CA ASN A 119 18.14 -8.94 11.23
C ASN A 119 17.98 -7.91 12.37
N GLY A 120 16.97 -7.04 12.25
CA GLY A 120 16.68 -5.96 13.22
C GLY A 120 17.67 -4.78 13.19
N LYS A 121 18.65 -4.77 12.27
CA LYS A 121 19.60 -3.67 12.10
C LYS A 121 19.24 -2.85 10.87
N SER A 122 19.25 -1.52 11.00
CA SER A 122 19.00 -0.62 9.88
C SER A 122 20.08 -0.78 8.80
N ALA A 123 19.66 -1.20 7.61
CA ALA A 123 20.48 -1.21 6.40
C ALA A 123 20.44 0.16 5.70
N GLY A 124 19.35 0.91 5.89
CA GLY A 124 19.17 2.29 5.47
C GLY A 124 17.73 2.53 5.05
N THR A 125 17.53 3.59 4.27
CA THR A 125 16.20 4.07 3.90
C THR A 125 16.06 4.09 2.39
N LEU A 126 14.89 3.66 1.92
CA LEU A 126 14.47 3.75 0.54
C LEU A 126 13.40 4.82 0.42
N GLU A 127 13.61 5.77 -0.48
CA GLU A 127 12.59 6.75 -0.84
C GLU A 127 11.78 6.23 -2.01
N ALA A 128 10.46 6.33 -1.92
CA ALA A 128 9.56 6.07 -3.03
C ALA A 128 8.63 7.28 -3.20
N GLU A 129 8.28 7.62 -4.43
CA GLU A 129 7.36 8.72 -4.71
C GLU A 129 6.31 8.25 -5.70
N LEU A 130 5.05 8.36 -5.29
CA LEU A 130 3.92 8.21 -6.20
C LEU A 130 3.53 9.59 -6.71
N ALA A 131 3.68 9.82 -8.01
CA ALA A 131 3.19 11.01 -8.69
C ALA A 131 1.98 10.66 -9.55
N VAL A 132 0.90 11.44 -9.44
CA VAL A 132 -0.31 11.24 -10.24
C VAL A 132 -0.81 12.58 -10.77
N SER A 133 -1.23 12.58 -12.03
CA SER A 133 -1.87 13.70 -12.69
C SER A 133 -3.25 13.31 -13.22
N LEU A 134 -4.24 14.15 -12.97
CA LEU A 134 -5.59 14.05 -13.55
C LEU A 134 -5.74 15.19 -14.54
N ASP A 135 -5.83 14.85 -15.81
CA ASP A 135 -6.15 15.77 -16.89
C ASP A 135 -7.63 15.63 -17.22
N MET A 136 -8.39 16.71 -16.96
CA MET A 136 -9.84 16.71 -17.09
C MET A 136 -10.31 17.91 -17.88
N ASP A 137 -11.06 17.68 -18.96
CA ASP A 137 -11.62 18.76 -19.80
C ASP A 137 -12.66 19.57 -19.03
N LEU A 138 -13.48 18.88 -18.24
CA LEU A 138 -14.52 19.42 -17.38
C LEU A 138 -14.85 18.41 -16.27
N VAL A 139 -14.84 18.87 -15.02
CA VAL A 139 -15.44 18.13 -13.90
C VAL A 139 -16.58 18.93 -13.31
N VAL A 140 -17.66 18.22 -13.00
CA VAL A 140 -18.82 18.77 -12.29
C VAL A 140 -18.99 17.97 -11.00
N LEU A 141 -18.89 18.63 -9.86
CA LEU A 141 -18.99 18.02 -8.53
C LEU A 141 -20.31 18.43 -7.87
N VAL A 142 -21.01 17.46 -7.28
CA VAL A 142 -22.21 17.71 -6.48
C VAL A 142 -21.83 17.76 -5.02
N VAL A 143 -22.08 18.88 -4.37
CA VAL A 143 -21.80 19.12 -2.96
C VAL A 143 -23.10 19.17 -2.17
N GLN A 144 -23.19 18.37 -1.10
CA GLN A 144 -24.32 18.35 -0.18
C GLN A 144 -23.80 18.10 1.24
N ARG A 145 -24.36 18.79 2.24
CA ARG A 145 -23.97 18.64 3.66
C ARG A 145 -22.46 18.76 3.88
N GLY A 146 -21.78 19.65 3.13
CA GLY A 146 -20.33 19.83 3.20
C GLY A 146 -19.48 18.71 2.60
N ARG A 147 -20.10 17.78 1.86
CA ARG A 147 -19.44 16.62 1.23
C ARG A 147 -19.61 16.63 -0.28
N ILE A 148 -18.62 16.12 -1.00
CA ILE A 148 -18.80 15.75 -2.40
C ILE A 148 -19.58 14.45 -2.42
N THR A 149 -20.78 14.47 -2.99
CA THR A 149 -21.72 13.33 -3.00
C THR A 149 -21.83 12.67 -4.37
N ALA A 150 -21.47 13.39 -5.43
CA ALA A 150 -21.41 12.81 -6.76
C ALA A 150 -20.45 13.57 -7.67
N ILE A 151 -20.03 12.89 -8.74
CA ILE A 151 -19.30 13.47 -9.88
C ILE A 151 -20.19 13.29 -11.10
N GLU A 152 -20.57 14.40 -11.76
CA GLU A 152 -21.57 14.39 -12.84
C GLU A 152 -20.96 14.31 -14.26
N SER A 153 -19.69 14.67 -14.48
CA SER A 153 -19.15 14.64 -15.85
C SER A 153 -17.64 14.63 -15.99
N GLY A 154 -17.16 14.08 -17.13
CA GLY A 154 -15.85 14.34 -17.75
C GLY A 154 -15.22 13.14 -18.47
N ARG A 155 -14.39 13.37 -19.50
CA ARG A 155 -13.32 12.43 -19.83
C ARG A 155 -12.14 12.79 -18.94
N CYS A 156 -11.63 11.83 -18.18
CA CYS A 156 -10.46 12.00 -17.36
C CYS A 156 -9.33 11.12 -17.89
N ILE A 157 -8.16 11.70 -18.04
CA ILE A 157 -6.93 10.96 -18.27
C ILE A 157 -6.15 11.00 -16.96
N VAL A 158 -5.97 9.84 -16.34
CA VAL A 158 -5.14 9.70 -15.15
C VAL A 158 -3.80 9.16 -15.57
N THR A 159 -2.72 9.86 -15.23
CA THR A 159 -1.36 9.36 -15.37
C THR A 159 -0.80 9.12 -13.98
N ALA A 160 -0.28 7.94 -13.71
CA ALA A 160 0.41 7.61 -12.47
C ALA A 160 1.83 7.14 -12.78
N ALA A 161 2.79 7.59 -11.98
CA ALA A 161 4.18 7.18 -12.01
C ALA A 161 4.64 6.86 -10.60
N LEU A 162 5.32 5.72 -10.44
CA LEU A 162 5.98 5.35 -9.21
C LEU A 162 7.49 5.41 -9.44
N GLU A 163 8.15 6.21 -8.63
CA GLU A 163 9.60 6.29 -8.58
C GLU A 163 10.11 5.66 -7.29
N ILE A 164 11.23 4.95 -7.37
CA ILE A 164 11.90 4.35 -6.23
C ILE A 164 13.38 4.70 -6.30
N ALA A 165 13.90 5.34 -5.26
CA ALA A 165 15.23 5.93 -5.20
C ALA A 165 15.57 6.72 -6.47
N GLN A 166 14.66 7.64 -6.86
CA GLN A 166 14.82 8.52 -8.02
C GLN A 166 14.89 7.78 -9.37
N THR A 167 14.46 6.50 -9.41
CA THR A 167 14.36 5.70 -10.64
C THR A 167 12.90 5.38 -10.92
N GLU A 168 12.41 5.68 -12.13
CA GLU A 168 11.04 5.35 -12.55
C GLU A 168 10.87 3.82 -12.58
N ALA A 169 10.11 3.29 -11.61
CA ALA A 169 9.81 1.87 -11.51
C ALA A 169 8.68 1.49 -12.48
N ILE A 170 7.69 2.36 -12.62
CA ILE A 170 6.59 2.21 -13.57
C ILE A 170 5.90 3.54 -13.84
N LYS A 171 5.40 3.70 -15.08
CA LYS A 171 4.49 4.77 -15.46
C LYS A 171 3.36 4.23 -16.33
N ARG A 172 2.13 4.63 -16.00
CA ARG A 172 0.93 4.24 -16.75
C ARG A 172 -0.04 5.40 -16.90
N GLN A 173 -0.85 5.29 -17.93
CA GLN A 173 -1.93 6.21 -18.20
C GLN A 173 -3.21 5.42 -18.45
N GLY A 174 -4.29 5.81 -17.77
CA GLY A 174 -5.61 5.24 -17.87
C GLY A 174 -6.61 6.29 -18.33
N ARG A 175 -7.56 5.89 -19.18
CA ARG A 175 -8.67 6.73 -19.61
C ARG A 175 -9.93 6.30 -18.89
N PHE A 176 -10.56 7.24 -18.21
CA PHE A 176 -11.76 7.01 -17.45
C PHE A 176 -12.90 7.87 -17.99
N ASN A 177 -14.04 7.25 -18.23
CA ASN A 177 -15.26 7.96 -18.59
C ASN A 177 -16.05 8.24 -17.30
N LEU A 178 -16.19 9.51 -16.95
CA LEU A 178 -17.07 9.98 -15.88
C LEU A 178 -18.45 10.26 -16.49
N GLY A 179 -19.09 9.22 -17.03
CA GLY A 179 -20.39 9.33 -17.68
C GLY A 179 -21.53 9.20 -16.68
N GLY A 180 -22.36 10.24 -16.55
CA GLY A 180 -23.51 10.27 -15.63
C GLY A 180 -23.16 10.71 -14.21
N GLU A 181 -24.16 10.76 -13.33
CA GLU A 181 -23.94 11.00 -11.89
C GLU A 181 -23.31 9.74 -11.29
N ILE A 182 -22.03 9.80 -10.93
CA ILE A 182 -21.33 8.75 -10.18
C ILE A 182 -21.52 9.08 -8.69
N PRO A 183 -22.41 8.37 -7.98
CA PRO A 183 -22.61 8.60 -6.55
C PRO A 183 -21.39 8.14 -5.78
N LEU A 184 -20.97 8.97 -4.82
CA LEU A 184 -19.89 8.69 -3.88
C LEU A 184 -20.56 8.35 -2.56
N GLY A 185 -20.65 7.06 -2.22
CA GLY A 185 -21.65 6.48 -1.32
C GLY A 185 -22.02 7.38 -0.12
N HIS A 186 -21.13 7.49 0.86
CA HIS A 186 -21.33 8.38 2.01
C HIS A 186 -20.88 9.83 1.74
N GLY A 187 -20.23 10.09 0.60
CA GLY A 187 -19.67 11.37 0.21
C GLY A 187 -18.31 11.67 0.85
N LEU A 188 -17.47 12.42 0.13
CA LEU A 188 -16.11 12.77 0.53
C LEU A 188 -16.11 14.08 1.32
N MET A 189 -15.53 14.05 2.53
CA MET A 189 -15.44 15.21 3.41
C MET A 189 -14.38 16.20 2.90
N LEU A 190 -14.80 17.44 2.59
CA LEU A 190 -13.88 18.51 2.18
C LEU A 190 -13.25 19.24 3.38
N ALA A 191 -13.93 19.25 4.52
CA ALA A 191 -13.45 19.84 5.78
C ALA A 191 -13.74 18.89 6.96
N GLY A 192 -12.71 18.24 7.49
CA GLY A 192 -12.74 17.67 8.84
C GLY A 192 -12.25 18.72 9.86
N PRO A 193 -12.39 18.49 11.19
CA PRO A 193 -11.65 19.28 12.16
C PRO A 193 -10.18 19.26 11.76
N THR A 194 -9.57 20.44 11.72
CA THR A 194 -8.20 20.70 11.28
C THR A 194 -7.25 19.67 11.90
N ALA A 195 -6.96 18.60 11.17
CA ALA A 195 -5.78 17.81 11.42
C ALA A 195 -4.64 18.67 10.90
N THR A 196 -4.11 19.50 11.79
CA THR A 196 -2.80 20.11 11.71
C THR A 196 -1.85 19.19 10.95
N ALA A 197 -1.15 19.77 9.98
CA ALA A 197 0.00 19.18 9.32
C ALA A 197 0.92 18.47 10.35
N ALA A 198 0.77 17.16 10.46
CA ALA A 198 1.62 16.26 11.24
C ALA A 198 1.16 14.83 11.00
N SER A 199 1.65 14.21 9.93
CA SER A 199 2.16 12.85 10.01
C SER A 199 3.05 12.66 8.81
N ALA A 200 4.36 12.84 9.04
CA ALA A 200 5.32 12.04 8.33
C ALA A 200 4.91 10.59 8.61
N ASP A 201 4.29 9.96 7.63
CA ASP A 201 3.89 8.57 7.71
C ASP A 201 5.19 7.76 7.66
N ARG A 202 5.85 7.67 8.81
CA ARG A 202 6.85 6.65 9.07
C ARG A 202 6.06 5.36 9.05
N ALA A 203 6.13 4.64 7.93
CA ALA A 203 6.05 3.20 7.98
C ALA A 203 7.24 2.73 8.83
N VAL A 204 7.08 2.75 10.16
CA VAL A 204 7.93 1.96 11.02
C VAL A 204 7.55 0.53 10.69
N VAL A 205 8.48 -0.19 10.09
CA VAL A 205 8.42 -1.66 10.03
C VAL A 205 8.56 -2.15 11.46
N THR A 206 7.46 -2.11 12.22
CA THR A 206 7.35 -2.86 13.47
C THR A 206 6.94 -4.27 13.12
N ASP A 207 7.97 -5.11 13.06
CA ASP A 207 7.99 -6.52 13.41
C ASP A 207 6.93 -7.40 12.69
N ALA A 208 7.41 -8.17 11.71
CA ALA A 208 7.04 -9.58 11.69
C ALA A 208 7.48 -10.13 13.05
N GLN A 209 6.57 -10.11 14.03
CA GLN A 209 6.87 -10.50 15.41
C GLN A 209 7.72 -11.74 15.40
N SER A 210 8.99 -11.58 15.78
CA SER A 210 9.93 -12.69 15.84
C SER A 210 9.26 -13.79 16.66
N PRO A 211 9.09 -15.01 16.11
CA PRO A 211 8.27 -16.02 16.74
C PRO A 211 8.74 -16.24 18.17
N SER A 212 7.86 -15.97 19.13
CA SER A 212 8.18 -16.13 20.55
C SER A 212 8.49 -17.60 20.86
N ALA A 213 9.28 -17.83 21.91
CA ALA A 213 9.69 -19.18 22.32
C ALA A 213 8.47 -20.08 22.63
N ASN A 214 8.08 -20.95 21.71
CA ASN A 214 6.88 -21.79 21.82
C ASN A 214 7.00 -23.06 20.97
N TRP A 215 5.96 -23.91 20.99
CA TRP A 215 5.84 -25.05 20.08
C TRP A 215 5.19 -24.63 18.78
N TYR A 216 5.79 -25.03 17.67
CA TYR A 216 5.32 -24.75 16.32
C TYR A 216 5.27 -26.04 15.51
N PRO A 217 4.49 -26.11 14.42
CA PRO A 217 4.51 -27.24 13.49
C PRO A 217 5.94 -27.58 13.06
N GLU A 218 6.29 -28.87 13.05
CA GLU A 218 7.66 -29.26 12.76
C GLU A 218 8.00 -29.00 11.28
N PRO A 219 9.08 -28.25 10.99
CA PRO A 219 9.38 -27.76 9.64
C PRO A 219 9.85 -28.85 8.67
N LEU A 220 10.32 -30.00 9.18
CA LEU A 220 10.76 -31.14 8.38
C LEU A 220 9.66 -32.23 8.31
N HIS A 221 8.48 -31.95 8.86
CA HIS A 221 7.35 -32.87 9.04
C HIS A 221 7.74 -34.25 9.62
N ARG A 222 8.80 -34.33 10.43
CA ARG A 222 9.24 -35.56 11.11
C ARG A 222 8.44 -35.84 12.39
N TYR A 223 7.92 -34.77 13.00
CA TYR A 223 7.08 -34.80 14.19
C TYR A 223 5.91 -33.82 14.01
N GLU A 224 4.96 -33.80 14.95
CA GLU A 224 3.81 -32.89 14.86
C GLU A 224 4.23 -31.45 15.22
N PHE A 225 5.04 -31.32 16.27
CA PHE A 225 5.53 -30.02 16.74
C PHE A 225 7.02 -30.08 17.09
N ARG A 226 7.69 -28.94 17.03
CA ARG A 226 9.03 -28.74 17.56
C ARG A 226 9.12 -27.42 18.30
N ARG A 227 9.98 -27.37 19.32
CA ARG A 227 10.13 -26.19 20.15
C ARG A 227 11.11 -25.20 19.51
N TRP A 228 10.65 -23.98 19.40
CA TRP A 228 11.43 -22.81 19.04
C TRP A 228 11.84 -22.08 20.32
N ASP A 229 13.11 -21.68 20.45
CA ASP A 229 13.62 -20.98 21.63
C ASP A 229 13.53 -19.45 21.56
N GLY A 230 13.00 -18.92 20.44
CA GLY A 230 12.98 -17.50 20.12
C GLY A 230 13.99 -17.12 19.03
N THR A 231 15.00 -17.95 18.78
CA THR A 231 16.08 -17.68 17.82
C THR A 231 16.40 -18.85 16.89
N ARG A 232 16.17 -20.09 17.33
CA ARG A 232 16.41 -21.31 16.56
C ARG A 232 15.49 -22.47 16.98
N TRP A 233 15.38 -23.47 16.11
CA TRP A 233 14.75 -24.74 16.46
C TRP A 233 15.62 -25.51 17.45
N THR A 234 14.99 -26.06 18.48
CA THR A 234 15.65 -26.91 19.48
C THR A 234 15.55 -28.39 19.11
N ASP A 235 16.29 -29.22 19.84
CA ASP A 235 16.22 -30.67 19.72
C ASP A 235 14.91 -31.24 20.29
N GLN A 236 14.06 -30.44 20.93
CA GLN A 236 12.82 -30.91 21.51
C GLN A 236 11.70 -30.96 20.45
N ALA A 237 11.25 -32.16 20.12
CA ALA A 237 10.11 -32.41 19.25
C ALA A 237 8.95 -33.07 20.02
N SER A 238 7.74 -33.00 19.49
CA SER A 238 6.54 -33.58 20.10
C SER A 238 5.66 -34.28 19.07
N THR A 239 5.16 -35.46 19.42
CA THR A 239 4.14 -36.20 18.65
C THR A 239 3.15 -36.83 19.60
N LYS A 240 1.85 -36.73 19.32
CA LYS A 240 0.77 -37.26 20.16
C LYS A 240 0.88 -36.82 21.63
N GLY A 241 1.36 -35.59 21.85
CA GLY A 241 1.58 -35.00 23.18
C GLY A 241 2.81 -35.52 23.94
N ARG A 242 3.65 -36.39 23.36
CA ARG A 242 4.90 -36.84 24.00
C ARG A 242 6.10 -36.05 23.46
N VAL A 243 6.87 -35.46 24.37
CA VAL A 243 8.11 -34.76 24.04
C VAL A 243 9.27 -35.74 23.91
N VAL A 244 10.02 -35.63 22.82
CA VAL A 244 11.22 -36.42 22.51
C VAL A 244 12.39 -35.50 22.16
N SER A 245 13.62 -35.95 22.41
CA SER A 245 14.83 -35.24 22.00
C SER A 245 15.34 -35.83 20.69
N ASP A 246 15.31 -35.04 19.63
CA ASP A 246 15.76 -35.40 18.28
C ASP A 246 16.56 -34.22 17.69
N PRO A 247 17.89 -34.37 17.51
CA PRO A 247 18.72 -33.30 16.97
C PRO A 247 18.36 -33.01 15.50
N ILE A 248 18.32 -31.73 15.13
CA ILE A 248 18.26 -31.31 13.73
C ILE A 248 19.68 -31.27 13.19
N VAL A 249 19.95 -32.06 12.15
CA VAL A 249 21.17 -31.99 11.34
C VAL A 249 20.75 -31.55 9.95
N GLY A 250 20.94 -30.26 9.63
CA GLY A 250 20.59 -29.69 8.33
C GLY A 250 20.90 -28.20 8.27
N GLU A 251 21.43 -27.73 7.14
CA GLU A 251 21.99 -26.38 6.96
C GLU A 251 20.91 -25.32 6.62
N HIS A 252 19.65 -25.74 6.46
CA HIS A 252 18.54 -24.84 6.16
C HIS A 252 17.22 -25.37 6.72
N VAL A 253 16.73 -24.78 7.82
CA VAL A 253 15.41 -25.06 8.39
C VAL A 253 14.63 -23.75 8.44
N PRO A 254 13.43 -23.67 7.83
CA PRO A 254 12.66 -22.43 7.76
C PRO A 254 12.24 -21.96 9.16
N THR A 255 12.22 -20.64 9.37
CA THR A 255 11.75 -20.02 10.63
C THR A 255 10.22 -20.06 10.72
N PRO A 256 9.63 -20.18 11.93
CA PRO A 256 8.19 -20.38 12.09
C PRO A 256 7.33 -19.11 11.92
N CYS A 257 7.84 -18.05 11.26
CA CYS A 257 7.19 -16.73 11.17
C CYS A 257 5.78 -16.78 10.55
N ASP A 258 5.48 -17.80 9.73
CA ASP A 258 4.18 -17.99 9.10
C ASP A 258 3.27 -18.99 9.84
N SER A 259 3.68 -19.51 11.00
CA SER A 259 2.99 -20.58 11.73
C SER A 259 2.40 -20.12 13.06
N THR A 260 1.17 -20.55 13.36
CA THR A 260 0.53 -20.28 14.67
C THR A 260 1.15 -21.15 15.78
N PRO A 261 1.57 -20.56 16.92
CA PRO A 261 2.10 -21.33 18.05
C PRO A 261 1.00 -22.16 18.72
N VAL A 262 1.38 -23.34 19.22
CA VAL A 262 0.49 -24.24 19.98
C VAL A 262 0.99 -24.36 21.41
N THR A 263 0.05 -24.37 22.35
CA THR A 263 0.36 -24.74 23.74
C THR A 263 0.10 -26.22 23.90
N LEU A 264 1.16 -27.02 24.11
CA LEU A 264 0.99 -28.44 24.42
C LEU A 264 0.31 -28.58 25.80
N PRO A 265 -0.67 -29.50 25.96
CA PRO A 265 -1.20 -29.82 27.27
C PRO A 265 -0.06 -30.34 28.18
N ARG A 266 -0.10 -29.93 29.46
CA ARG A 266 0.84 -30.42 30.49
C ARG A 266 0.65 -31.91 30.77
#